data_AF-A0A1G0ILX1-F1
#
_entry.id   AF-A0A1G0ILX1-F1
#
_cell.length_a   1.000
_cell.length_b   1.000
_cell.length_c   1.000
_cell.angle_alpha   90.00
_cell.angle_beta   90.00
_cell.angle_gamma   90.00
#
_symmetry.space_group_name_H-M   'P 1'
#
loop_
_entity.id
_entity.type
_entity.pdbx_description
1 polymer ?
#
loop_
_entity_poly.entity_id
_entity_poly.type
_entity_poly.pdbx_seq_one_letter_code
_entity_poly.pdbx_strand_id
1 'polypeptide(L)'
;MLGFVNKHKYRERIDDTIVVPFIAYLDDMPIGFIQYYHVDKVGDGWWPDEVEGTVGIDQFIGEADNINRGYGTQMICAFNKMLFKNSAIKKIITDVDPKNKRAIRCYEKAGFTFVKELMTPDGLAYLMQLTTTKIIPLSKHGN
;
A
#
# COMPACT_ATOMS: atom_id res chain seq x y z
N MET A 1 4.93 8.49 16.89
CA MET A 1 3.74 8.59 16.02
C MET A 1 4.14 8.27 14.58
N LEU A 2 3.30 7.53 13.84
CA LEU A 2 3.55 7.24 12.42
C LEU A 2 2.96 8.35 11.54
N GLY A 3 3.74 8.87 10.58
CA GLY A 3 3.33 9.90 9.63
C GLY A 3 3.82 9.62 8.20
N PHE A 4 3.23 10.32 7.23
CA PHE A 4 3.60 10.22 5.82
C PHE A 4 3.86 11.60 5.24
N VAL A 5 4.97 11.75 4.55
CA VAL A 5 5.33 13.01 3.89
C VAL A 5 5.47 12.77 2.39
N ASN A 6 4.63 13.43 1.61
CA ASN A 6 4.91 13.66 0.20
C ASN A 6 5.96 14.78 0.13
N LYS A 7 7.14 14.48 -0.42
CA LYS A 7 8.28 15.39 -0.39
C LYS A 7 8.13 16.48 -1.46
N HIS A 8 7.44 17.57 -1.11
CA HIS A 8 7.24 18.74 -1.98
C HIS A 8 8.53 19.26 -2.65
N LYS A 9 9.69 19.17 -1.97
CA LYS A 9 11.00 19.56 -2.54
C LYS A 9 11.36 18.79 -3.82
N TYR A 10 10.92 17.55 -3.94
CA TYR A 10 11.18 16.70 -5.10
C TYR A 10 9.96 16.58 -6.01
N ARG A 11 8.90 17.37 -5.76
CA ARG A 11 7.64 17.28 -6.46
C ARG A 11 7.85 17.34 -7.97
N GLU A 12 8.54 18.33 -8.53
CA GLU A 12 8.75 18.40 -9.99
C GLU A 12 9.46 17.17 -10.61
N ARG A 13 10.20 16.40 -9.80
CA ARG A 13 10.87 15.16 -10.25
C ARG A 13 10.02 13.91 -10.04
N ILE A 14 8.91 14.04 -9.33
CA ILE A 14 8.04 12.95 -8.84
C ILE A 14 6.55 13.34 -8.97
N ASP A 15 6.19 14.39 -9.72
CA ASP A 15 4.81 14.90 -9.87
C ASP A 15 4.10 14.03 -10.90
N ASP A 16 3.98 12.76 -10.57
CA ASP A 16 3.19 11.83 -11.33
C ASP A 16 1.74 11.88 -10.82
N THR A 17 0.82 12.19 -11.73
CA THR A 17 -0.62 12.21 -11.44
C THR A 17 -1.21 10.80 -11.32
N ILE A 18 -0.43 9.79 -11.70
CA ILE A 18 -0.77 8.37 -11.70
C ILE A 18 -0.21 7.73 -10.44
N VAL A 19 1.09 7.93 -10.14
CA VAL A 19 1.79 7.33 -9.00
C VAL A 19 2.17 8.38 -7.96
N VAL A 20 1.65 8.25 -6.74
CA VAL A 20 1.84 9.23 -5.66
C VAL A 20 2.66 8.63 -4.52
N PRO A 21 3.92 9.03 -4.34
CA PRO A 21 4.80 8.45 -3.34
C PRO A 21 4.87 9.22 -2.02
N PHE A 22 5.19 8.49 -0.96
CA PHE A 22 5.32 8.98 0.40
C PHE A 22 6.54 8.35 1.09
N ILE A 23 7.17 9.12 1.95
CA ILE A 23 8.12 8.60 2.93
C ILE A 23 7.37 8.42 4.26
N ALA A 24 7.43 7.22 4.82
CA ALA A 24 6.87 6.89 6.11
C ALA A 24 7.86 7.22 7.23
N TYR A 25 7.37 7.89 8.26
CA TYR A 25 8.13 8.34 9.42
C TYR A 25 7.59 7.72 10.69
N LEU A 26 8.46 7.16 11.53
CA LEU A 26 8.15 6.73 12.90
C LEU A 26 9.00 7.55 13.85
N ASP A 27 8.36 8.35 14.71
CA ASP A 27 9.06 9.23 15.67
C ASP A 27 10.11 10.12 14.98
N ASP A 28 9.70 10.80 13.90
CA ASP A 28 10.52 11.66 13.05
C ASP A 28 11.69 10.99 12.30
N MET A 29 11.85 9.66 12.45
CA MET A 29 12.80 8.87 11.68
C MET A 29 12.15 8.28 10.42
N PRO A 30 12.73 8.46 9.22
CA PRO A 30 12.23 7.80 8.02
C PRO A 30 12.46 6.29 8.12
N ILE A 31 11.40 5.50 7.97
CA ILE A 31 11.46 4.04 8.12
C ILE A 31 11.18 3.28 6.83
N GLY A 32 10.52 3.91 5.85
CA GLY A 32 10.11 3.23 4.64
C GLY A 32 9.52 4.14 3.59
N PHE A 33 9.24 3.53 2.45
CA PHE A 33 8.58 4.13 1.31
C PHE A 33 7.23 3.43 1.11
N ILE A 34 6.22 4.21 0.76
CA ILE A 34 4.93 3.69 0.32
C ILE A 34 4.36 4.61 -0.75
N GLN A 35 3.77 4.02 -1.77
CA GLN A 35 3.07 4.75 -2.82
C GLN A 35 1.65 4.23 -2.97
N TYR A 36 0.79 5.06 -3.55
CA TYR A 36 -0.41 4.56 -4.20
C TYR A 36 -0.43 5.00 -5.66
N TYR A 37 -1.15 4.26 -6.49
CA TYR A 37 -1.39 4.66 -7.86
C TYR A 37 -2.85 4.46 -8.28
N HIS A 38 -3.28 5.29 -9.22
CA HIS A 38 -4.60 5.20 -9.84
C HIS A 38 -4.63 4.06 -10.85
N VAL A 39 -5.34 2.99 -10.53
CA VAL A 39 -5.36 1.77 -11.33
C VAL A 39 -5.89 2.02 -12.75
N ASP A 40 -6.90 2.89 -12.86
CA ASP A 40 -7.52 3.34 -14.11
C ASP A 40 -6.58 4.16 -15.00
N LYS A 41 -5.41 4.58 -14.49
CA LYS A 41 -4.48 5.45 -15.21
C LYS A 41 -3.12 4.83 -15.49
N VAL A 42 -2.77 3.70 -14.88
CA VAL A 42 -1.46 3.05 -15.08
C VAL A 42 -1.26 2.57 -16.52
N GLY A 43 -2.30 2.01 -17.16
CA GLY A 43 -2.21 1.54 -18.54
C GLY A 43 -1.32 0.29 -18.72
N ASP A 44 -0.81 0.08 -19.94
CA ASP A 44 0.19 -0.96 -20.27
C ASP A 44 -0.15 -2.40 -19.87
N GLY A 45 -1.45 -2.73 -19.89
CA GLY A 45 -1.93 -4.08 -19.55
C GLY A 45 -2.02 -4.36 -18.05
N TRP A 46 -1.74 -3.37 -17.20
CA TRP A 46 -2.01 -3.46 -15.78
C TRP A 46 -3.52 -3.38 -15.51
N TRP A 47 -4.00 -4.29 -14.66
CA TRP A 47 -5.33 -4.23 -14.05
C TRP A 47 -6.52 -4.10 -15.03
N PRO A 48 -6.61 -4.94 -16.09
CA PRO A 48 -7.62 -4.77 -17.13
C PRO A 48 -9.07 -4.94 -16.64
N ASP A 49 -9.27 -5.64 -15.51
CA ASP A 49 -10.59 -5.93 -14.94
C ASP A 49 -11.01 -4.96 -13.82
N GLU A 50 -10.16 -3.97 -13.50
CA GLU A 50 -10.36 -3.12 -12.34
C GLU A 50 -11.22 -1.88 -12.63
N VAL A 51 -11.88 -1.37 -11.59
CA VAL A 51 -12.91 -0.33 -11.71
C VAL A 51 -12.46 0.99 -11.12
N GLU A 52 -13.10 2.08 -11.56
CA GLU A 52 -12.91 3.42 -10.99
C GLU A 52 -13.06 3.41 -9.45
N GLY A 53 -12.23 4.20 -8.77
CA GLY A 53 -12.15 4.22 -7.31
C GLY A 53 -11.29 3.10 -6.71
N THR A 54 -10.57 2.34 -7.55
CA THR A 54 -9.53 1.41 -7.14
C THR A 54 -8.16 2.09 -7.20
N VAL A 55 -7.38 1.93 -6.13
CA VAL A 55 -5.96 2.33 -6.11
C VAL A 55 -5.09 1.12 -5.80
N GLY A 56 -3.91 1.04 -6.40
CA GLY A 56 -2.89 0.07 -6.02
C GLY A 56 -1.92 0.68 -5.02
N ILE A 57 -1.25 -0.16 -4.22
CA ILE A 57 -0.17 0.27 -3.32
C ILE A 57 1.06 -0.64 -3.43
N ASP A 58 2.24 -0.02 -3.30
CA ASP A 58 3.52 -0.70 -3.13
C ASP A 58 4.28 -0.08 -1.97
N GLN A 59 5.09 -0.89 -1.28
CA GLN A 59 5.88 -0.41 -0.16
C GLN A 59 7.14 -1.23 0.09
N PHE A 60 8.09 -0.59 0.75
CA PHE A 60 9.21 -1.29 1.39
C PHE A 60 9.66 -0.56 2.67
N ILE A 61 10.27 -1.33 3.57
CA ILE A 61 11.01 -0.79 4.71
C ILE A 61 12.45 -0.55 4.28
N GLY A 62 12.99 0.63 4.58
CA GLY A 62 14.30 1.07 4.07
C GLY A 62 15.47 0.29 4.68
N GLU A 63 15.54 0.26 6.01
CA GLU A 63 16.63 -0.40 6.72
C GLU A 63 16.31 -1.87 7.02
N ALA A 64 17.26 -2.77 6.75
CA ALA A 64 17.10 -4.20 7.00
C ALA A 64 16.79 -4.51 8.46
N ASP A 65 17.42 -3.79 9.39
CA ASP A 65 17.21 -3.93 10.85
C ASP A 65 15.79 -3.54 11.30
N ASN A 66 15.05 -2.82 10.45
CA ASN A 66 13.66 -2.44 10.69
C ASN A 66 12.65 -3.45 10.13
N ILE A 67 13.10 -4.45 9.37
CA ILE A 67 12.26 -5.53 8.85
C ILE A 67 11.88 -6.50 9.98
N ASN A 68 10.72 -7.17 9.87
CA ASN A 68 10.20 -8.12 10.85
C ASN A 68 9.86 -7.55 12.24
N ARG A 69 9.91 -6.23 12.42
CA ARG A 69 9.52 -5.55 13.67
C ARG A 69 8.05 -5.10 13.72
N GLY A 70 7.25 -5.50 12.72
CA GLY A 70 5.85 -5.12 12.58
C GLY A 70 5.60 -3.75 11.93
N TYR A 71 6.67 -2.99 11.62
CA TYR A 71 6.55 -1.66 11.02
C TYR A 71 5.86 -1.66 9.65
N GLY A 72 6.09 -2.68 8.81
CA GLY A 72 5.38 -2.81 7.53
C GLY A 72 3.86 -2.85 7.69
N THR A 73 3.36 -3.67 8.62
CA THR A 73 1.91 -3.76 8.90
C THR A 73 1.37 -2.45 9.46
N GLN A 74 2.09 -1.81 10.40
CA GLN A 74 1.68 -0.51 10.94
C GLN A 74 1.61 0.56 9.85
N MET A 75 2.60 0.58 8.96
CA MET A 75 2.69 1.46 7.81
C MET A 75 1.49 1.28 6.87
N ILE A 76 1.22 0.06 6.42
CA ILE A 76 0.10 -0.24 5.52
C ILE A 76 -1.24 0.11 6.19
N CYS A 77 -1.45 -0.26 7.46
CA CYS A 77 -2.68 0.05 8.18
C CYS A 77 -2.96 1.56 8.27
N ALA A 78 -1.94 2.37 8.59
CA ALA A 78 -2.10 3.81 8.67
C ALA A 78 -2.28 4.45 7.30
N PHE A 79 -1.59 3.94 6.28
CA PHE A 79 -1.71 4.43 4.91
C PHE A 79 -3.10 4.15 4.34
N ASN A 80 -3.63 2.93 4.52
CA ASN A 80 -4.99 2.59 4.12
C ASN A 80 -6.03 3.51 4.77
N LYS A 81 -5.89 3.79 6.06
CA LYS A 81 -6.77 4.75 6.77
C LYS A 81 -6.67 6.15 6.17
N MET A 82 -5.48 6.59 5.77
CA MET A 82 -5.29 7.88 5.11
C MET A 82 -6.00 7.90 3.75
N LEU A 83 -5.81 6.87 2.91
CA LEU A 83 -6.42 6.76 1.59
C LEU A 83 -7.95 6.74 1.67
N PHE A 84 -8.53 5.96 2.59
CA PHE A 84 -9.98 5.87 2.76
C PHE A 84 -10.63 7.14 3.34
N LYS A 85 -9.87 8.16 3.74
CA LYS A 85 -10.46 9.50 4.01
C LYS A 85 -10.97 10.14 2.72
N ASN A 86 -10.41 9.79 1.57
CA ASN A 86 -10.95 10.18 0.27
C ASN A 86 -12.11 9.23 -0.08
N SER A 87 -13.34 9.75 -0.06
CA SER A 87 -14.53 8.96 -0.35
C SER A 87 -14.58 8.42 -1.79
N ALA A 88 -13.77 8.93 -2.72
CA ALA A 88 -13.65 8.37 -4.07
C ALA A 88 -12.92 7.02 -4.09
N ILE A 89 -12.05 6.74 -3.10
CA ILE A 89 -11.33 5.46 -3.01
C ILE A 89 -12.23 4.43 -2.31
N LYS A 90 -12.57 3.37 -3.03
CA LYS A 90 -13.47 2.28 -2.56
C LYS A 90 -12.72 0.98 -2.32
N LYS A 91 -11.62 0.78 -3.03
CA LYS A 91 -10.83 -0.44 -3.01
C LYS A 91 -9.35 -0.11 -3.09
N ILE A 92 -8.55 -0.83 -2.32
CA ILE A 92 -7.10 -0.81 -2.37
C ILE A 92 -6.64 -2.19 -2.79
N ILE A 93 -5.75 -2.27 -3.77
CA ILE A 93 -5.16 -3.53 -4.25
C ILE A 93 -3.63 -3.53 -4.14
N THR A 94 -3.03 -4.70 -4.23
CA THR A 94 -1.60 -4.89 -4.39
C THR A 94 -1.36 -6.22 -5.10
N ASP A 95 -0.38 -6.27 -5.99
CA ASP A 95 0.23 -7.50 -6.48
C ASP A 95 1.36 -7.93 -5.55
N VAL A 96 1.36 -9.21 -5.22
CA VAL A 96 2.40 -9.79 -4.36
C VAL A 96 2.94 -11.03 -5.05
N ASP A 97 4.26 -11.14 -5.17
CA ASP A 97 4.91 -12.38 -5.61
C ASP A 97 4.42 -13.54 -4.70
N PRO A 98 3.87 -14.64 -5.27
CA PRO A 98 3.40 -15.81 -4.53
C PRO A 98 4.45 -16.39 -3.57
N LYS A 99 5.74 -16.20 -3.86
CA LYS A 99 6.89 -16.65 -3.06
C LYS A 99 7.20 -15.70 -1.91
N ASN A 100 6.74 -14.45 -1.95
CA ASN A 100 6.98 -13.46 -0.90
C ASN A 100 6.01 -13.64 0.28
N LYS A 101 6.15 -14.75 1.01
CA LYS A 101 5.30 -15.11 2.15
C LYS A 101 5.28 -14.04 3.25
N ARG A 102 6.37 -13.28 3.38
CA ARG A 102 6.47 -12.14 4.31
C ARG A 102 5.51 -11.02 3.93
N ALA A 103 5.51 -10.60 2.66
CA ALA A 103 4.61 -9.56 2.17
C ALA A 103 3.14 -10.00 2.26
N ILE A 104 2.84 -11.23 1.82
CA ILE A 104 1.48 -11.81 1.93
C ILE A 104 0.98 -11.72 3.38
N ARG A 105 1.76 -12.20 4.34
CA ARG A 105 1.39 -12.16 5.77
C ARG A 105 1.26 -10.73 6.30
N CYS A 106 2.06 -9.79 5.79
CA CYS A 106 2.00 -8.38 6.16
C CYS A 106 0.68 -7.74 5.71
N TYR A 107 0.28 -7.99 4.47
CA TYR A 107 -0.98 -7.51 3.89
C TYR A 107 -2.20 -8.17 4.55
N GLU A 108 -2.18 -9.48 4.82
CA GLU A 108 -3.23 -10.16 5.58
C GLU A 108 -3.48 -9.51 6.95
N LYS A 109 -2.40 -9.23 7.71
CA LYS A 109 -2.49 -8.54 9.00
C LYS A 109 -3.02 -7.11 8.87
N ALA A 110 -2.88 -6.49 7.71
CA ALA A 110 -3.45 -5.18 7.39
C ALA A 110 -4.89 -5.26 6.84
N GLY A 111 -5.49 -6.46 6.83
CA GLY A 111 -6.89 -6.70 6.45
C GLY A 111 -7.10 -7.04 4.98
N PHE A 112 -6.03 -7.15 4.18
CA PHE A 112 -6.16 -7.59 2.79
C PHE A 112 -6.54 -9.06 2.71
N THR A 113 -7.29 -9.40 1.67
CA THR A 113 -7.63 -10.79 1.33
C THR A 113 -7.15 -11.12 -0.08
N PHE A 114 -6.63 -12.35 -0.26
CA PHE A 114 -6.35 -12.90 -1.57
C PHE A 114 -7.62 -12.95 -2.43
N VAL A 115 -7.48 -12.61 -3.71
CA VAL A 115 -8.57 -12.62 -4.70
C VAL A 115 -8.33 -13.71 -5.73
N LYS A 116 -7.23 -13.59 -6.47
CA LYS A 116 -6.86 -14.50 -7.57
C LYS A 116 -5.36 -14.42 -7.84
N GLU A 117 -4.85 -15.43 -8.52
CA GLU A 117 -3.59 -15.31 -9.24
C GLU A 117 -3.84 -14.57 -10.56
N LEU A 118 -2.87 -13.78 -10.99
CA LEU A 118 -2.89 -13.13 -12.30
C LEU A 118 -1.47 -12.97 -12.85
N MET A 119 -1.38 -12.81 -14.17
CA MET A 119 -0.15 -12.38 -14.82
C MET A 119 -0.16 -10.85 -14.89
N THR A 120 0.85 -10.22 -14.30
CA THR A 120 1.16 -8.80 -14.51
C THR A 120 2.32 -8.68 -15.51
N PRO A 121 2.62 -7.46 -16.01
CA PRO A 121 3.83 -7.21 -16.78
C PRO A 121 5.13 -7.67 -16.08
N ASP A 122 5.13 -7.74 -14.74
CA ASP A 122 6.27 -8.21 -13.94
C ASP A 122 6.24 -9.71 -13.63
N GLY A 123 5.21 -10.44 -14.08
CA GLY A 123 5.08 -11.88 -13.96
C GLY A 123 3.90 -12.34 -13.10
N LEU A 124 3.97 -13.59 -12.63
CA LEU A 124 2.90 -14.18 -11.82
C LEU A 124 2.81 -13.48 -10.46
N ALA A 125 1.62 -12.97 -10.14
CA ALA A 125 1.32 -12.32 -8.88
C ALA A 125 0.05 -12.85 -8.23
N TYR A 126 -0.06 -12.63 -6.91
CA TYR A 126 -1.32 -12.69 -6.18
C TYR A 126 -1.93 -11.30 -6.12
N LEU A 127 -3.15 -11.14 -6.63
CA LEU A 127 -3.96 -9.96 -6.37
C LEU A 127 -4.53 -10.08 -4.95
N MET A 128 -4.17 -9.14 -4.09
CA MET A 128 -4.77 -8.97 -2.77
C MET A 128 -5.54 -7.66 -2.72
N GLN A 129 -6.67 -7.63 -2.01
CA GLN A 129 -7.51 -6.43 -1.92
C GLN A 129 -7.98 -6.11 -0.50
N LEU A 130 -8.26 -4.84 -0.26
CA LEU A 130 -8.96 -4.30 0.91
C LEU A 130 -10.06 -3.34 0.45
N THR A 131 -11.27 -3.48 1.01
CA THR A 131 -12.42 -2.61 0.71
C THR A 131 -12.89 -1.88 1.97
N THR A 132 -13.58 -0.75 1.78
CA THR A 132 -14.06 0.12 2.87
C THR A 132 -14.95 -0.59 3.90
N THR A 133 -15.63 -1.68 3.53
CA THR A 133 -16.49 -2.47 4.44
C THR A 133 -15.71 -3.29 5.47
N LYS A 134 -14.38 -3.43 5.30
CA LYS A 134 -13.51 -4.30 6.12
C LYS A 134 -12.52 -3.56 7.02
N ILE A 135 -12.64 -2.24 7.24
CA ILE A 135 -11.68 -1.53 8.11
C ILE A 135 -11.83 -2.03 9.54
N ILE A 136 -10.94 -2.94 9.96
CA ILE A 136 -10.82 -3.41 11.34
C ILE A 136 -10.31 -2.22 12.16
N PRO A 137 -11.02 -1.79 13.22
CA PRO A 137 -10.47 -0.81 14.15
C PRO A 137 -9.20 -1.43 14.77
N LEU A 138 -8.05 -0.76 14.62
CA LEU A 138 -6.86 -1.12 15.39
C LEU A 138 -7.26 -1.08 16.87
N SER A 139 -7.18 -2.22 17.54
CA SER A 139 -7.34 -2.29 18.99
C SER A 139 -6.36 -1.29 19.60
N LYS A 140 -6.87 -0.42 20.48
CA LYS A 140 -6.04 0.47 21.29
C LYS A 140 -5.04 -0.43 22.03
N HIS A 141 -3.74 -0.21 21.81
CA HIS A 141 -2.73 -0.79 22.67
C HIS A 141 -3.07 -0.41 24.12
N GLY A 142 -3.34 -1.42 24.94
CA GLY A 142 -3.43 -1.28 26.39
C GLY A 142 -2.04 -0.98 26.95
N ASN A 143 -2.00 -0.04 27.90
CA ASN A 143 -0.86 0.25 28.75
C ASN A 143 -0.44 -0.98 29.56
#